data_AF-A0A528V5S8-F1
#
_entry.id   AF-A0A528V5S8-F1
#
_cell.length_a   1.000
_cell.length_b   1.000
_cell.length_c   1.000
_cell.angle_alpha   90.00
_cell.angle_beta   90.00
_cell.angle_gamma   90.00
#
_symmetry.space_group_name_H-M   'P 1'
#
loop_
_entity.id
_entity.type
_entity.pdbx_description
1 polymer ?
#
loop_
_entity_poly.entity_id
_entity_poly.type
_entity_poly.pdbx_seq_one_letter_code
_entity_poly.pdbx_strand_id
1 'polypeptide(L)'
;YGGSGGTFAHESAIIEAIGHVGVDGFGIGLHNSIVAPYILHYGSEEQKKKWLPKLATGELIGAIAMTEPGAGSDLQGVKTRAEQDGNQYKVNGSKTFITNGQLANFIIIVTKTDP
;
A
#
# COMPACT_ATOMS: atom_id res chain seq x y z
N TYR A 1 13.13 9.74 -5.69
CA TYR A 1 11.86 10.02 -6.39
C TYR A 1 10.99 11.04 -5.64
N GLY A 2 11.56 12.15 -5.15
CA GLY A 2 10.79 13.23 -4.49
C GLY A 2 10.55 13.10 -2.98
N GLY A 3 11.03 12.04 -2.33
CA GLY A 3 10.93 11.89 -0.87
C GLY A 3 12.02 12.66 -0.10
N SER A 4 11.81 12.84 1.21
CA SER A 4 12.64 13.68 2.08
C SER A 4 14.01 13.11 2.48
N GLY A 5 14.37 11.90 2.04
CA GLY A 5 15.72 11.34 2.22
C GLY A 5 16.07 10.88 3.64
N GLY A 6 15.15 10.25 4.36
CA GLY A 6 15.33 9.79 5.75
C GLY A 6 15.67 8.31 5.92
N THR A 7 15.67 7.89 7.19
CA THR A 7 15.86 6.49 7.64
C THR A 7 14.64 6.03 8.44
N PHE A 8 14.58 4.74 8.79
CA PHE A 8 13.53 4.21 9.66
C PHE A 8 13.43 4.93 11.03
N ALA A 9 14.53 5.49 11.52
CA ALA A 9 14.52 6.29 12.75
C ALA A 9 13.70 7.58 12.62
N HIS A 10 13.74 8.23 11.45
CA HIS A 10 12.93 9.41 11.19
C HIS A 10 11.44 9.06 11.16
N GLU A 11 11.10 7.96 10.52
CA GLU A 11 9.72 7.46 10.51
C GLU A 11 9.23 7.15 11.93
N SER A 12 10.04 6.44 12.72
CA SER A 12 9.69 6.08 14.10
C SER A 12 9.35 7.32 14.93
N ALA A 13 10.16 8.38 14.81
CA ALA A 13 9.90 9.65 15.48
C ALA A 13 8.62 10.34 15.00
N ILE A 14 8.31 10.28 13.70
CA ILE A 14 7.07 10.84 13.13
C ILE A 14 5.84 10.10 13.68
N ILE A 15 5.86 8.76 13.66
CA ILE A 15 4.76 7.94 14.16
C ILE A 15 4.56 8.16 15.66
N GLU A 16 5.63 8.22 16.45
CA GLU A 16 5.56 8.50 17.89
C GLU A 16 4.93 9.87 18.16
N ALA A 17 5.40 10.92 17.48
CA ALA A 17 4.88 12.27 17.67
C ALA A 17 3.40 12.39 17.30
N ILE A 18 2.97 11.78 16.19
CA ILE A 18 1.58 11.77 15.74
C ILE A 18 0.68 10.97 16.71
N GLY A 19 1.16 9.81 17.16
CA GLY A 19 0.46 8.98 18.13
C GLY A 19 0.31 9.68 19.49
N HIS A 20 1.34 10.40 19.94
CA HIS A 20 1.31 11.12 21.21
C HIS A 20 0.20 12.18 21.28
N VAL A 21 -0.13 12.81 20.16
CA VAL A 21 -1.19 13.83 20.08
C VAL A 21 -2.55 13.26 19.64
N GLY A 22 -2.64 11.95 19.36
CA GLY A 22 -3.89 11.26 19.01
C GLY A 22 -4.45 11.60 17.63
N VAL A 23 -3.60 11.91 16.66
CA VAL A 23 -4.02 12.23 15.27
C VAL A 23 -3.59 11.16 14.26
N ASP A 24 -3.52 9.91 14.71
CA ASP A 24 -3.08 8.72 13.98
C ASP A 24 -4.17 8.09 13.08
N GLY A 25 -5.31 8.76 12.90
CA GLY A 25 -6.39 8.30 12.03
C GLY A 25 -5.99 8.15 10.55
N PHE A 26 -4.96 8.88 10.11
CA PHE A 26 -4.28 8.60 8.86
C PHE A 26 -3.13 7.62 9.11
N GLY A 27 -3.16 6.46 8.44
CA GLY A 27 -2.12 5.45 8.50
C GLY A 27 -0.84 5.90 7.78
N ILE A 28 -0.18 6.92 8.30
CA ILE A 28 1.06 7.50 7.73
C ILE A 28 2.20 6.47 7.72
N GLY A 29 2.29 5.64 8.77
CA GLY A 29 3.24 4.54 8.84
C GLY A 29 3.07 3.53 7.71
N LEU A 30 1.82 3.16 7.41
CA LEU A 30 1.51 2.30 6.27
C LEU A 30 1.94 2.97 4.95
N HIS A 31 1.58 4.23 4.76
CA HIS A 31 1.84 4.98 3.54
C HIS A 31 3.34 5.11 3.23
N ASN A 32 4.11 5.59 4.21
CA ASN A 32 5.53 5.89 4.07
C ASN A 32 6.40 4.65 4.13
N SER A 33 6.09 3.71 5.02
CA SER A 33 7.00 2.61 5.36
C SER A 33 6.61 1.25 4.79
N ILE A 34 5.44 1.15 4.17
CA ILE A 34 4.99 -0.07 3.49
C ILE A 34 4.70 0.21 2.02
N VAL A 35 3.75 1.11 1.71
CA VAL A 35 3.30 1.31 0.31
C VAL A 35 4.41 1.86 -0.57
N ALA A 36 5.06 2.97 -0.17
CA ALA A 36 6.14 3.54 -0.98
C ALA A 36 7.34 2.58 -1.16
N PRO A 37 7.82 1.86 -0.12
CA PRO A 37 8.85 0.84 -0.27
C PRO A 37 8.49 -0.31 -1.21
N TYR A 38 7.23 -0.77 -1.23
CA TYR A 38 6.80 -1.81 -2.18
C TYR A 38 7.08 -1.40 -3.63
N ILE A 39 6.76 -0.15 -3.98
CA ILE A 39 7.03 0.37 -5.33
C ILE A 39 8.52 0.62 -5.54
N LEU A 40 9.21 1.16 -4.53
CA LEU A 40 10.65 1.44 -4.61
C LEU A 40 11.47 0.18 -4.89
N HIS A 41 11.12 -0.94 -4.27
CA HIS A 41 11.86 -2.20 -4.37
C HIS A 41 11.39 -3.10 -5.51
N TYR A 42 10.08 -3.18 -5.77
CA TYR A 42 9.53 -4.14 -6.72
C TYR A 42 8.94 -3.52 -7.99
N GLY A 43 8.75 -2.20 -8.01
CA GLY A 43 8.24 -1.52 -9.20
C GLY A 43 9.29 -1.45 -10.33
N SER A 44 8.82 -1.35 -11.57
CA SER A 44 9.68 -0.97 -12.70
C SER A 44 10.16 0.49 -12.55
N GLU A 45 11.20 0.90 -13.28
CA GLU A 45 11.65 2.30 -13.23
C GLU A 45 10.56 3.28 -13.70
N GLU A 46 9.73 2.89 -14.66
CA GLU A 46 8.57 3.65 -15.12
C GLU A 46 7.55 3.82 -13.99
N GLN A 47 7.25 2.73 -13.27
CA GLN A 47 6.33 2.74 -12.13
C GLN A 47 6.85 3.62 -10.98
N LYS A 48 8.13 3.49 -10.64
CA LYS A 48 8.79 4.32 -9.61
C LYS A 48 8.70 5.81 -9.96
N LYS A 49 9.06 6.18 -11.20
CA LYS A 49 8.98 7.58 -11.67
C LYS A 49 7.54 8.11 -11.71
N LYS A 50 6.56 7.26 -12.02
CA LYS A 50 5.15 7.64 -12.10
C LYS A 50 4.50 7.85 -10.74
N TRP A 51 4.77 6.99 -9.77
CA TRP A 51 3.98 6.93 -8.54
C TRP A 51 4.70 7.48 -7.30
N LEU A 52 6.00 7.23 -7.15
CA LEU A 52 6.71 7.64 -5.93
C LEU A 52 6.71 9.17 -5.71
N PRO A 53 6.87 10.03 -6.72
CA PRO A 53 6.77 11.48 -6.50
C PRO A 53 5.39 11.89 -5.97
N LYS A 54 4.32 11.26 -6.46
CA LYS A 54 2.94 11.56 -6.05
C LYS A 54 2.59 11.05 -4.65
N LEU A 55 3.17 9.90 -4.27
CA LEU A 55 3.07 9.39 -2.90
C LEU A 55 3.85 10.28 -1.93
N ALA A 56 5.00 10.82 -2.35
CA ALA A 56 5.82 11.71 -1.53
C ALA A 56 5.18 13.08 -1.32
N THR A 57 4.43 13.60 -2.29
CA THR A 57 3.69 14.87 -2.16
C THR A 57 2.33 14.72 -1.48
N GLY A 58 1.84 13.49 -1.32
CA GLY A 58 0.49 13.21 -0.81
C GLY A 58 -0.64 13.39 -1.85
N GLU A 59 -0.33 13.64 -3.13
CA GLU A 59 -1.32 13.60 -4.22
C GLU A 59 -1.97 12.21 -4.31
N LEU A 60 -1.16 11.16 -4.11
CA LEU A 60 -1.66 9.81 -3.90
C LEU A 60 -1.63 9.47 -2.41
N ILE A 61 -2.73 8.90 -1.94
CA ILE A 61 -2.85 8.26 -0.63
C ILE A 61 -2.83 6.75 -0.84
N GLY A 62 -1.85 6.10 -0.23
CA GLY A 62 -1.55 4.69 -0.39
C GLY A 62 -2.27 3.81 0.63
N ALA A 63 -2.79 2.69 0.14
CA ALA A 63 -3.20 1.56 0.96
C ALA A 63 -2.63 0.24 0.40
N ILE A 64 -2.68 -0.80 1.22
CA ILE A 64 -2.33 -2.17 0.81
C ILE A 64 -3.44 -3.13 1.23
N ALA A 65 -3.92 -3.90 0.26
CA ALA A 65 -5.05 -4.79 0.39
C ALA A 65 -4.59 -6.26 0.34
N MET A 66 -4.22 -6.75 1.52
CA MET A 66 -3.77 -8.13 1.71
C MET A 66 -4.89 -9.01 2.28
N THR A 67 -5.36 -8.66 3.47
CA THR A 67 -6.31 -9.42 4.29
C THR A 67 -7.68 -9.57 3.62
N GLU A 68 -8.24 -10.77 3.74
CA GLU A 68 -9.58 -11.14 3.32
C GLU A 68 -10.39 -11.62 4.52
N PRO A 69 -11.74 -11.63 4.46
CA PRO A 69 -12.56 -12.17 5.54
C PRO A 69 -12.18 -13.60 5.97
N GLY A 70 -11.64 -14.41 5.04
CA GLY A 70 -11.19 -15.78 5.31
C GLY A 70 -9.67 -15.96 5.36
N ALA A 71 -8.85 -14.90 5.24
CA ALA A 71 -7.40 -15.01 5.20
C ALA A 71 -6.72 -13.77 5.80
N GLY A 72 -6.02 -13.95 6.92
CA GLY A 72 -5.20 -12.92 7.58
C GLY A 72 -3.77 -13.41 7.78
N SER A 73 -3.51 -14.13 8.86
CA SER A 73 -2.20 -14.73 9.13
C SER A 73 -1.78 -15.74 8.05
N ASP A 74 -2.72 -16.55 7.55
CA ASP A 74 -2.51 -17.39 6.37
C ASP A 74 -2.71 -16.57 5.08
N LEU A 75 -1.75 -15.71 4.77
CA LEU A 75 -1.82 -14.85 3.58
C LEU A 75 -1.71 -15.65 2.27
N GLN A 76 -1.10 -16.84 2.29
CA GLN A 76 -1.05 -17.70 1.10
C GLN A 76 -2.44 -18.26 0.74
N GLY A 77 -3.33 -18.34 1.73
CA GLY A 77 -4.72 -18.78 1.61
C GLY A 77 -5.67 -17.84 0.86
N VAL A 78 -5.22 -16.63 0.45
CA VAL A 78 -6.07 -15.63 -0.24
C VAL A 78 -6.81 -16.22 -1.45
N LYS A 79 -8.05 -15.77 -1.63
CA LYS A 79 -8.99 -16.21 -2.67
C LYS A 79 -9.23 -15.15 -3.73
N THR A 80 -8.85 -13.89 -3.51
CA THR A 80 -8.93 -12.85 -4.55
C THR A 80 -8.06 -13.28 -5.74
N ARG A 81 -8.67 -13.31 -6.93
CA ARG A 81 -8.02 -13.73 -8.17
C ARG A 81 -7.89 -12.55 -9.13
N ALA A 82 -6.84 -12.59 -9.93
CA ALA A 82 -6.62 -11.68 -11.05
C ALA A 82 -6.43 -12.52 -12.32
N GLU A 83 -7.39 -12.45 -13.23
CA GLU A 83 -7.37 -13.17 -14.50
C GLU A 83 -6.98 -12.21 -15.62
N GLN A 84 -6.10 -12.65 -16.53
CA GLN A 84 -5.71 -11.82 -17.67
C GLN A 84 -6.90 -11.64 -18.62
N ASP A 85 -7.22 -10.40 -18.96
CA ASP A 85 -8.28 -10.00 -19.89
C ASP A 85 -7.69 -9.02 -20.90
N GLY A 86 -7.10 -9.55 -21.98
CA GLY A 86 -6.37 -8.77 -22.97
C GLY A 86 -5.12 -8.09 -22.39
N ASN A 87 -5.11 -6.76 -22.36
CA ASN A 87 -4.01 -5.93 -21.85
C ASN A 87 -4.18 -5.51 -20.37
N GLN A 88 -5.19 -6.05 -19.69
CA GLN A 88 -5.51 -5.74 -18.30
C GLN A 88 -5.76 -7.04 -17.50
N TYR A 89 -5.95 -6.87 -16.19
CA TYR A 89 -6.39 -7.95 -15.31
C TYR A 89 -7.80 -7.66 -14.80
N LYS A 90 -8.67 -8.67 -14.83
CA LYS A 90 -9.96 -8.65 -14.14
C LYS A 90 -9.76 -9.22 -12.73
N VAL A 91 -9.93 -8.37 -11.73
CA VAL A 91 -9.77 -8.76 -10.32
C VAL A 91 -11.13 -9.08 -9.69
N ASN A 92 -11.27 -10.24 -9.06
CA ASN A 92 -12.48 -10.65 -8.32
C ASN A 92 -12.12 -11.18 -6.93
N GLY A 93 -12.78 -10.65 -5.91
CA GLY A 93 -12.60 -11.07 -4.52
C GLY A 93 -13.08 -10.01 -3.54
N SER A 94 -12.66 -10.14 -2.28
CA SER A 94 -13.00 -9.18 -1.23
C SER A 94 -11.81 -8.99 -0.31
N LYS A 95 -11.64 -7.77 0.19
CA LYS A 95 -10.56 -7.37 1.11
C LYS A 95 -11.19 -6.70 2.33
N THR A 96 -10.58 -6.85 3.50
CA THR A 96 -11.08 -6.30 4.76
C THR A 96 -9.95 -5.79 5.65
N PHE A 97 -10.28 -4.89 6.59
CA PHE A 97 -9.33 -4.22 7.48
C PHE A 97 -8.23 -3.42 6.77
N ILE A 98 -8.62 -2.70 5.70
CA ILE A 98 -7.69 -1.93 4.88
C ILE A 98 -7.48 -0.55 5.50
N THR A 99 -6.34 -0.38 6.17
CA THR A 99 -5.89 0.94 6.66
C THR A 99 -5.76 1.90 5.47
N ASN A 100 -6.19 3.15 5.67
CA ASN A 100 -6.40 4.17 4.63
C ASN A 100 -7.47 3.83 3.57
N GLY A 101 -8.20 2.71 3.66
CA GLY A 101 -9.09 2.25 2.60
C GLY A 101 -10.17 3.24 2.15
N GLN A 102 -10.66 4.09 3.06
CA GLN A 102 -11.62 5.15 2.73
C GLN A 102 -10.99 6.38 2.05
N LEU A 103 -9.70 6.62 2.29
CA LEU A 103 -8.97 7.79 1.81
C LEU A 103 -8.12 7.48 0.57
N ALA A 104 -7.81 6.21 0.34
CA ALA A 104 -6.83 5.79 -0.66
C ALA A 104 -7.34 5.98 -2.09
N ASN A 105 -6.47 6.54 -2.92
CA ASN A 105 -6.62 6.62 -4.38
C ASN A 105 -5.49 5.85 -5.11
N PHE A 106 -4.65 5.14 -4.34
CA PHE A 106 -3.67 4.18 -4.83
C PHE A 106 -3.65 2.96 -3.91
N ILE A 107 -3.92 1.76 -4.44
CA ILE A 107 -4.03 0.54 -3.63
C ILE A 107 -3.15 -0.55 -4.25
N ILE A 108 -2.23 -1.10 -3.46
CA ILE A 108 -1.51 -2.33 -3.80
C ILE A 108 -2.39 -3.50 -3.38
N ILE A 109 -2.76 -4.39 -4.31
CA ILE A 109 -3.68 -5.50 -4.04
C ILE A 109 -2.92 -6.82 -4.19
N VAL A 110 -3.01 -7.69 -3.19
CA VAL A 110 -2.52 -9.08 -3.29
C VAL A 110 -3.61 -9.96 -3.89
N THR A 111 -3.27 -10.64 -4.99
CA THR A 111 -4.17 -11.50 -5.75
C THR A 111 -3.45 -12.77 -6.22
N LYS A 112 -4.18 -13.86 -6.45
CA LYS A 112 -3.67 -15.04 -7.17
C LYS A 112 -3.86 -14.87 -8.68
N THR A 113 -2.78 -15.07 -9.43
CA THR A 113 -2.78 -15.06 -10.91
C THR A 113 -2.70 -16.46 -11.51
N ASP A 114 -2.32 -17.47 -10.72
CA ASP A 114 -2.33 -18.88 -11.07
C ASP A 114 -3.22 -19.64 -10.06
N PRO A 115 -4.48 -19.94 -10.41
CA PRO A 115 -5.52 -20.35 -9.47
C PRO A 115 -5.41 -21.67 -8.71
#